data_AF-A0A7X9E6S5-F1
#
_entry.id   AF-A0A7X9E6S5-F1
#
_cell.length_a   1.000
_cell.length_b   1.000
_cell.length_c   1.000
_cell.angle_alpha   90.00
_cell.angle_beta   90.00
_cell.angle_gamma   90.00
#
_symmetry.space_group_name_H-M   'P 1'
#
loop_
_entity.id
_entity.type
_entity.pdbx_description
1 polymer ?
#
loop_
_entity_poly.entity_id
_entity_poly.type
_entity_poly.pdbx_seq_one_letter_code
_entity_poly.pdbx_strand_id
1 'polypeptide(L)'
;MLNLYQNSNLLSKEQFDELESIFKDTWSNNTVFPNLANKWTRVDKALGQCVPTALIVYDLFGGKLAYDKNNFHVWNVLPDGTNQDFSRCQFKKPTKFNIYEYKTKDEILNSKSACEYKILERYQTLKSKVRKELKRLRALDKYAQLSGN
;
A
#
# COMPACT_ATOMS: atom_id res chain seq x y z
N MET A 1 -2.07 -12.22 9.49
CA MET A 1 -1.58 -12.73 8.20
C MET A 1 -0.35 -11.96 7.76
N LEU A 2 0.45 -12.49 6.83
CA LEU A 2 1.55 -11.77 6.19
C LEU A 2 1.05 -11.02 4.95
N ASN A 3 1.81 -10.00 4.55
CA ASN A 3 1.67 -9.37 3.25
C ASN A 3 1.95 -10.37 2.12
N LEU A 4 1.35 -10.15 0.96
CA LEU A 4 1.52 -11.04 -0.18
C LEU A 4 2.56 -10.45 -1.14
N TYR A 5 3.64 -11.20 -1.30
CA TYR A 5 4.51 -11.11 -2.45
C TYR A 5 4.25 -12.33 -3.36
N GLN A 6 4.01 -12.09 -4.64
CA GLN A 6 4.12 -13.14 -5.66
C GLN A 6 5.36 -12.87 -6.52
N ASN A 7 6.10 -13.93 -6.86
CA ASN A 7 7.33 -13.78 -7.63
C ASN A 7 7.07 -13.05 -8.95
N SER A 8 7.71 -11.89 -9.15
CA SER A 8 7.42 -10.93 -10.21
C SER A 8 8.68 -10.57 -10.98
N ASN A 9 8.51 -10.31 -12.27
CA ASN A 9 9.58 -9.79 -13.14
C ASN A 9 9.73 -8.27 -13.05
N LEU A 10 8.80 -7.58 -12.38
CA LEU A 10 8.74 -6.11 -12.28
C LEU A 10 9.08 -5.60 -10.88
N LEU A 11 8.97 -6.46 -9.87
CA LEU A 11 9.22 -6.14 -8.47
C LEU A 11 10.04 -7.28 -7.84
N SER A 12 11.31 -7.00 -7.52
CA SER A 12 12.15 -7.96 -6.80
C SER A 12 11.66 -8.14 -5.36
N LYS A 13 12.08 -9.24 -4.73
CA LYS A 13 11.79 -9.48 -3.33
C LYS A 13 12.42 -8.42 -2.41
N GLU A 14 13.65 -7.97 -2.70
CA GLU A 14 14.27 -6.89 -1.90
C GLU A 14 13.52 -5.57 -2.02
N GLN A 15 13.09 -5.20 -3.22
CA GLN A 15 12.28 -3.98 -3.44
C GLN A 15 10.94 -4.07 -2.71
N PHE A 16 10.31 -5.26 -2.69
CA PHE A 16 9.09 -5.48 -1.91
C PHE A 16 9.35 -5.27 -0.42
N ASP A 17 10.42 -5.85 0.11
CA ASP A 17 10.73 -5.75 1.54
C ASP A 17 11.09 -4.31 1.96
N GLU A 18 11.81 -3.58 1.12
CA GLU A 18 12.08 -2.14 1.30
C GLU A 18 10.78 -1.33 1.33
N LEU A 19 9.92 -1.48 0.32
CA LEU A 19 8.64 -0.79 0.24
C LEU A 19 7.72 -1.16 1.41
N GLU A 20 7.73 -2.42 1.84
CA GLU A 20 6.97 -2.86 3.01
C GLU A 20 7.40 -2.13 4.28
N SER A 21 8.73 -2.00 4.51
CA SER A 21 9.24 -1.22 5.64
C SER A 21 8.79 0.23 5.57
N ILE A 22 8.90 0.85 4.40
CA ILE A 22 8.50 2.24 4.19
C ILE A 22 7.00 2.43 4.44
N PHE A 23 6.14 1.52 3.97
CA PHE A 23 4.71 1.58 4.27
C PHE A 23 4.44 1.47 5.77
N LYS A 24 5.09 0.53 6.47
CA LYS A 24 4.96 0.38 7.93
C LYS A 24 5.36 1.66 8.69
N ASP A 25 6.34 2.41 8.19
CA ASP A 25 6.79 3.64 8.84
C ASP A 25 5.95 4.87 8.49
N THR A 26 5.31 4.85 7.32
CA THR A 26 4.56 6.02 6.80
C THR A 26 3.06 5.95 7.05
N TRP A 27 2.49 4.76 7.27
CA TRP A 27 1.10 4.61 7.68
C TRP A 27 0.80 5.34 8.99
N SER A 28 -0.36 5.96 9.03
CA SER A 28 -0.79 6.79 10.15
C SER A 28 -2.29 6.88 10.25
N ASN A 29 -2.79 7.44 11.35
CA ASN A 29 -4.20 7.75 11.50
C ASN A 29 -4.73 8.62 10.34
N ASN A 30 -3.93 9.58 9.83
CA ASN A 30 -4.37 10.45 8.72
C ASN A 30 -4.49 9.74 7.35
N THR A 31 -4.06 8.48 7.23
CA THR A 31 -4.13 7.71 5.97
C THR A 31 -5.12 6.54 6.07
N VAL A 32 -5.68 6.29 7.26
CA VAL A 32 -6.61 5.19 7.52
C VAL A 32 -7.98 5.44 6.90
N PHE A 33 -8.69 4.36 6.60
CA PHE A 33 -10.11 4.42 6.27
C PHE A 33 -10.88 5.10 7.42
N PRO A 34 -11.65 6.18 7.17
CA PRO A 34 -12.23 7.00 8.23
C PRO A 34 -13.03 6.21 9.28
N ASN A 35 -13.81 5.22 8.84
CA ASN A 35 -14.63 4.40 9.76
C ASN A 35 -13.82 3.45 10.66
N LEU A 36 -12.52 3.33 10.40
CA LEU A 36 -11.57 2.54 11.20
C LEU A 36 -10.56 3.41 11.95
N ALA A 37 -10.65 4.75 11.85
CA ALA A 37 -9.69 5.67 12.47
C ALA A 37 -9.61 5.55 13.99
N ASN A 38 -10.74 5.24 14.64
CA ASN A 38 -10.81 5.01 16.09
C ASN A 38 -10.23 3.66 16.53
N LYS A 39 -10.09 2.69 15.61
CA LYS A 39 -9.53 1.36 15.87
C LYS A 39 -8.07 1.25 15.47
N TRP A 40 -7.57 2.21 14.68
CA TRP A 40 -6.18 2.24 14.25
C TRP A 40 -5.24 2.51 15.43
N THR A 41 -4.14 1.76 15.52
CA THR A 41 -3.13 1.94 16.57
C THR A 41 -1.73 1.92 15.98
N ARG A 42 -0.74 2.42 16.73
CA ARG A 42 0.68 2.33 16.33
C ARG A 42 1.20 0.89 16.28
N VAL A 43 0.51 -0.05 16.91
CA VAL A 43 0.81 -1.48 16.88
C VAL A 43 0.17 -2.13 15.65
N ASP A 44 -1.07 -1.76 15.32
CA ASP A 44 -1.81 -2.26 14.15
C ASP A 44 -1.90 -1.21 13.03
N LYS A 45 -0.75 -0.89 12.45
CA LYS A 45 -0.63 0.22 11.48
C LYS A 45 -1.31 -0.05 10.14
N ALA A 46 -1.48 -1.32 9.76
CA ALA A 46 -1.98 -1.71 8.44
C ALA A 46 -3.51 -1.54 8.29
N LEU A 47 -4.24 -1.51 9.41
CA LEU A 47 -5.70 -1.42 9.42
C LEU A 47 -6.17 -0.23 8.57
N GLY A 48 -7.02 -0.50 7.58
CA GLY A 48 -7.65 0.52 6.73
C GLY A 48 -6.69 1.25 5.78
N GLN A 49 -5.49 0.72 5.52
CA GLN A 49 -4.50 1.33 4.64
C GLN A 49 -4.52 0.79 3.20
N CYS A 50 -5.38 -0.18 2.88
CA CYS A 50 -5.34 -0.94 1.62
C CYS A 50 -5.42 -0.06 0.37
N VAL A 51 -6.44 0.79 0.24
CA VAL A 51 -6.63 1.62 -0.96
C VAL A 51 -5.48 2.58 -1.24
N PRO A 52 -5.06 3.48 -0.32
CA PRO A 52 -3.97 4.41 -0.61
C PRO A 52 -2.64 3.69 -0.86
N THR A 53 -2.41 2.53 -0.24
CA THR A 53 -1.23 1.70 -0.47
C THR A 53 -1.25 1.11 -1.88
N ALA A 54 -2.35 0.48 -2.29
CA ALA A 54 -2.50 -0.10 -3.62
C ALA A 54 -2.36 0.94 -4.74
N LEU A 55 -2.89 2.15 -4.54
CA LEU A 55 -2.72 3.27 -5.48
C LEU A 55 -1.26 3.71 -5.64
N ILE A 56 -0.45 3.65 -4.59
CA ILE A 56 0.99 3.96 -4.67
C ILE A 56 1.73 2.86 -5.44
N VAL A 57 1.40 1.59 -5.19
CA VAL A 57 2.00 0.46 -5.94
C VAL A 57 1.63 0.55 -7.42
N TYR A 58 0.38 0.90 -7.75
CA TYR A 58 -0.04 1.19 -9.11
C TYR A 58 0.77 2.33 -9.73
N ASP A 59 1.05 3.40 -8.99
CA ASP A 59 1.85 4.51 -9.52
C ASP A 59 3.31 4.16 -9.79
N LEU A 60 3.85 3.17 -9.08
CA LEU A 60 5.24 2.74 -9.24
C LEU A 60 5.38 1.72 -10.37
N PHE A 61 4.43 0.80 -10.50
CA PHE A 61 4.58 -0.38 -11.36
C PHE A 61 3.43 -0.58 -12.37
N GLY A 62 2.38 0.25 -12.32
CA GLY A 62 1.17 0.10 -13.13
C GLY A 62 0.31 -1.10 -12.71
N GLY A 63 -0.40 -1.66 -13.69
CA GLY A 63 -1.21 -2.86 -13.53
C GLY A 63 -2.70 -2.55 -13.34
N LYS A 64 -3.35 -3.28 -12.42
CA LYS A 64 -4.78 -3.17 -12.10
C LYS A 64 -5.00 -3.29 -10.59
N LEU A 65 -6.07 -2.69 -10.09
CA LEU A 65 -6.41 -2.75 -8.66
C LEU A 65 -7.47 -3.83 -8.47
N ALA A 66 -7.11 -4.96 -7.87
CA ALA A 66 -8.04 -6.02 -7.56
C ALA A 66 -8.88 -5.62 -6.35
N TYR A 67 -10.21 -5.81 -6.45
CA TYR A 67 -11.14 -5.55 -5.37
C TYR A 67 -11.84 -6.83 -4.92
N ASP A 68 -11.80 -7.08 -3.62
CA ASP A 68 -12.59 -8.11 -2.94
C ASP A 68 -13.76 -7.46 -2.21
N LYS A 69 -14.97 -7.71 -2.71
CA LYS A 69 -16.23 -7.19 -2.17
C LYS A 69 -16.57 -7.74 -0.78
N ASN A 70 -16.21 -8.99 -0.48
CA ASN A 70 -16.57 -9.62 0.79
C ASN A 70 -15.71 -9.10 1.94
N ASN A 71 -14.44 -8.81 1.65
CA ASN A 71 -13.48 -8.32 2.64
C ASN A 71 -13.28 -6.79 2.59
N PHE A 72 -13.96 -6.10 1.67
CA PHE A 72 -13.75 -4.67 1.36
C PHE A 72 -12.26 -4.33 1.20
N HIS A 73 -11.55 -5.16 0.44
CA HIS A 73 -10.10 -5.11 0.34
C HIS A 73 -9.63 -4.80 -1.09
N VAL A 74 -8.59 -3.98 -1.20
CA VAL A 74 -7.99 -3.60 -2.48
C VAL A 74 -6.49 -3.83 -2.43
N TRP A 75 -5.94 -4.46 -3.45
CA TRP A 75 -4.50 -4.63 -3.64
C TRP A 75 -4.13 -4.47 -5.13
N ASN A 76 -2.83 -4.42 -5.43
CA ASN A 76 -2.38 -4.22 -6.81
C ASN A 76 -2.02 -5.57 -7.46
N VAL A 77 -2.44 -5.74 -8.70
CA VAL A 77 -1.98 -6.79 -9.60
C VAL A 77 -1.12 -6.13 -10.66
N LEU A 78 0.15 -6.52 -10.70
CA LEU A 78 1.13 -5.93 -11.61
C LEU A 78 0.84 -6.29 -13.07
N PRO A 79 1.43 -5.57 -14.05
CA PRO A 79 1.27 -5.89 -15.48
C PRO A 79 1.64 -7.32 -15.86
N ASP A 80 2.54 -7.98 -15.11
CA ASP A 80 2.93 -9.39 -15.29
C ASP A 80 1.93 -10.39 -14.67
N GLY A 81 0.80 -9.91 -14.13
CA GLY A 81 -0.26 -10.72 -13.53
C GLY A 81 -0.03 -11.10 -12.07
N THR A 82 1.09 -10.69 -11.47
CA THR A 82 1.43 -11.05 -10.09
C THR A 82 0.70 -10.15 -9.07
N ASN A 83 0.22 -10.76 -8.00
CA ASN A 83 -0.50 -10.07 -6.93
C ASN A 83 0.47 -9.58 -5.86
N GLN A 84 0.44 -8.28 -5.59
CA GLN A 84 1.25 -7.64 -4.56
C GLN A 84 0.34 -6.91 -3.57
N ASP A 85 0.35 -7.37 -2.32
CA ASP A 85 -0.51 -6.84 -1.27
C ASP A 85 0.30 -6.52 -0.01
N PHE A 86 0.71 -5.26 0.06
CA PHE A 86 1.47 -4.69 1.17
C PHE A 86 0.61 -4.42 2.41
N SER A 87 -0.70 -4.64 2.36
CA SER A 87 -1.63 -4.31 3.44
C SER A 87 -2.41 -5.51 3.98
N ARG A 88 -2.15 -6.72 3.45
CA ARG A 88 -2.82 -7.97 3.85
C ARG A 88 -2.68 -8.27 5.33
N CYS A 89 -1.59 -7.83 5.96
CA CYS A 89 -1.36 -8.01 7.39
C CYS A 89 -2.37 -7.28 8.30
N GLN A 90 -3.25 -6.43 7.75
CA GLN A 90 -4.40 -5.90 8.49
C GLN A 90 -5.36 -7.01 8.95
N PHE A 91 -5.45 -8.12 8.20
CA PHE A 91 -6.28 -9.25 8.56
C PHE A 91 -5.53 -10.16 9.55
N LYS A 92 -6.02 -10.20 10.80
CA LYS A 92 -5.39 -10.96 11.89
C LYS A 92 -5.72 -12.45 11.86
N LYS A 93 -6.88 -12.79 11.30
CA LYS A 93 -7.31 -14.18 11.12
C LYS A 93 -7.02 -14.65 9.68
N PRO A 94 -6.90 -15.95 9.44
CA PRO A 94 -6.90 -16.49 8.08
C PRO A 94 -8.13 -16.02 7.32
N THR A 95 -7.90 -15.32 6.19
CA THR A 95 -8.95 -14.77 5.34
C THR A 95 -8.74 -15.26 3.93
N LYS A 96 -9.81 -15.75 3.30
CA LYS A 96 -9.81 -16.06 1.86
C LYS A 96 -10.13 -14.79 1.10
N PHE A 97 -9.30 -14.45 0.13
CA PHE A 97 -9.55 -13.33 -0.78
C PHE A 97 -10.01 -13.84 -2.13
N ASN A 98 -11.02 -13.18 -2.69
CA ASN A 98 -11.49 -13.43 -4.04
C ASN A 98 -11.60 -12.11 -4.81
N ILE A 99 -11.08 -12.11 -6.03
CA ILE A 99 -11.20 -10.96 -6.92
C ILE A 99 -12.64 -10.92 -7.42
N TYR A 100 -13.39 -9.91 -6.99
CA TYR A 100 -14.73 -9.63 -7.50
C TYR A 100 -14.64 -8.84 -8.81
N GLU A 101 -13.77 -7.83 -8.84
CA GLU A 101 -13.54 -7.01 -10.03
C GLU A 101 -12.13 -6.42 -10.03
N TYR A 102 -11.70 -5.96 -11.20
CA TYR A 102 -10.53 -5.11 -11.35
C TYR A 102 -10.97 -3.67 -11.58
N LYS A 103 -10.33 -2.74 -10.88
CA LYS A 103 -10.53 -1.30 -11.05
C LYS A 103 -9.27 -0.63 -11.55
N THR A 104 -9.46 0.43 -12.32
CA THR A 104 -8.44 1.41 -12.65
C THR A 104 -8.27 2.39 -11.50
N LYS A 105 -7.14 3.11 -11.51
CA LYS A 105 -6.91 4.22 -10.59
C LYS A 105 -8.00 5.30 -10.69
N ASP A 106 -8.44 5.60 -11.90
CA ASP A 106 -9.47 6.61 -12.15
C ASP A 106 -10.81 6.22 -11.53
N GLU A 107 -11.26 4.98 -11.74
CA GLU A 107 -12.49 4.45 -11.14
C GLU A 107 -12.47 4.49 -9.61
N ILE A 108 -11.31 4.25 -8.98
CA ILE A 108 -11.19 4.38 -7.51
C ILE A 108 -11.28 5.85 -7.09
N LEU A 109 -10.51 6.73 -7.73
CA LEU A 109 -10.37 8.14 -7.32
C LEU A 109 -11.59 9.01 -7.64
N ASN A 110 -12.37 8.65 -8.66
CA ASN A 110 -13.55 9.40 -9.09
C ASN A 110 -14.87 8.73 -8.67
N SER A 111 -14.81 7.66 -7.87
CA SER A 111 -16.02 7.04 -7.30
C SER A 111 -16.70 7.93 -6.26
N LYS A 112 -18.01 7.71 -6.04
CA LYS A 112 -18.75 8.32 -4.91
C LYS A 112 -18.05 8.06 -3.57
N SER A 113 -17.57 6.84 -3.38
CA SER A 113 -16.81 6.42 -2.20
C SER A 113 -15.49 7.16 -2.04
N ALA A 114 -14.89 7.66 -3.13
CA ALA A 114 -13.66 8.43 -3.07
C ALA A 114 -13.83 9.74 -2.31
N CYS A 115 -14.94 10.43 -2.56
CA CYS A 115 -15.32 11.64 -1.85
C CYS A 115 -15.70 11.32 -0.39
N GLU A 116 -16.61 10.36 -0.18
CA GLU A 116 -17.11 9.99 1.16
C GLU A 116 -15.98 9.57 2.11
N TYR A 117 -15.00 8.81 1.61
CA TYR A 117 -13.92 8.25 2.42
C TYR A 117 -12.58 8.92 2.22
N LYS A 118 -12.58 10.12 1.61
CA LYS A 118 -11.41 10.99 1.44
C LYS A 118 -10.22 10.25 0.83
N ILE A 119 -10.48 9.41 -0.18
CA ILE A 119 -9.46 8.52 -0.76
C ILE A 119 -8.31 9.34 -1.34
N LEU A 120 -8.61 10.42 -2.07
CA LEU A 120 -7.59 11.28 -2.69
C LEU A 120 -6.67 11.91 -1.63
N GLU A 121 -7.22 12.47 -0.56
CA GLU A 121 -6.45 13.09 0.53
C GLU A 121 -5.54 12.08 1.23
N ARG A 122 -6.06 10.90 1.56
CA ARG A 122 -5.32 9.82 2.22
C ARG A 122 -4.19 9.31 1.35
N TYR A 123 -4.46 9.10 0.07
CA TYR A 123 -3.47 8.68 -0.91
C TYR A 123 -2.39 9.73 -1.11
N GLN A 124 -2.73 11.02 -1.28
CA GLN A 124 -1.75 12.10 -1.39
C GLN A 124 -0.90 12.23 -0.12
N THR A 125 -1.51 12.10 1.06
CA THR A 125 -0.82 12.13 2.35
C THR A 125 0.18 10.98 2.45
N LEU A 126 -0.24 9.75 2.18
CA LEU A 126 0.65 8.58 2.22
C LEU A 126 1.76 8.72 1.18
N LYS A 127 1.44 9.12 -0.05
CA LYS A 127 2.40 9.32 -1.13
C LYS A 127 3.48 10.35 -0.78
N SER A 128 3.10 11.45 -0.13
CA SER A 128 4.04 12.46 0.36
C SER A 128 4.99 11.88 1.42
N LYS A 129 4.46 11.10 2.37
CA LYS A 129 5.27 10.44 3.42
C LYS A 129 6.24 9.40 2.83
N VAL A 130 5.75 8.52 1.97
CA VAL A 130 6.57 7.51 1.26
C VAL A 130 7.70 8.18 0.47
N ARG A 131 7.41 9.27 -0.26
CA ARG A 131 8.44 10.03 -0.99
C ARG A 131 9.50 10.63 -0.07
N LYS A 132 9.11 11.17 1.09
CA LYS A 132 10.06 11.72 2.06
C LYS A 132 10.94 10.62 2.64
N GLU A 133 10.34 9.48 2.96
CA GLU A 133 11.05 8.34 3.55
C GLU A 133 12.05 7.71 2.58
N LEU A 134 11.65 7.51 1.31
CA LEU A 134 12.55 7.08 0.24
C LEU A 134 13.76 8.00 0.07
N LYS A 135 13.54 9.32 0.13
CA LYS A 135 14.65 10.30 0.05
C LYS A 135 15.58 10.20 1.26
N ARG A 136 15.02 9.99 2.46
CA ARG A 136 15.77 9.84 3.71
C ARG A 136 16.68 8.60 3.65
N LEU A 137 16.14 7.45 3.27
CA LEU A 137 16.89 6.18 3.18
C LEU A 137 18.03 6.29 2.16
N ARG A 138 17.75 6.79 0.95
CA ARG A 138 18.78 7.00 -0.09
C ARG A 138 19.89 7.95 0.35
N ALA A 139 19.58 8.96 1.17
CA ALA A 139 20.59 9.86 1.71
C ALA A 139 21.48 9.17 2.77
N LEU A 140 20.91 8.29 3.59
CA LEU A 140 21.65 7.50 4.57
C LEU A 140 22.58 6.49 3.89
N ASP A 141 22.11 5.80 2.85
CA ASP A 141 22.94 4.85 2.09
C ASP A 141 24.14 5.57 1.45
N LYS A 142 23.90 6.75 0.87
CA LYS A 142 24.98 7.58 0.32
C LYS A 142 25.98 8.00 1.40
N TYR A 143 25.52 8.35 2.59
CA TYR A 143 26.41 8.71 3.70
C TYR A 143 27.24 7.50 4.17
N ALA A 144 26.63 6.33 4.34
CA ALA A 144 27.30 5.11 4.76
C ALA A 144 28.38 4.64 3.76
N GLN A 145 28.13 4.82 2.45
CA GLN A 145 29.12 4.55 1.41
C GLN A 145 30.32 5.52 1.44
N LEU A 146 30.12 6.75 1.91
CA LEU A 146 31.17 7.78 2.01
C LEU A 146 31.98 7.69 3.30
N SER A 147 31.39 7.19 4.39
CA SER A 147 32.03 7.06 5.70
C SER A 147 32.71 5.71 5.95
N GLY A 148 32.56 4.76 5.02
CA GLY A 148 33.18 3.43 5.05
C GLY A 148 34.54 3.30 4.33
N ASN A 149 35.19 4.41 3.96
CA ASN A 149 36.54 4.47 3.38
C ASN A 149 37.53 5.14 4.34
#